data_AF-A0AAD7D6L0-F1
#
_entry.id   AF-A0AAD7D6L0-F1
#
_cell.length_a   1.000
_cell.length_b   1.000
_cell.length_c   1.000
_cell.angle_alpha   90.00
_cell.angle_beta   90.00
_cell.angle_gamma   90.00
#
_symmetry.space_group_name_H-M   'P 1'
#
loop_
_entity.id
_entity.type
_entity.pdbx_description
1 polymer ?
#
loop_
_entity_poly.entity_id
_entity_poly.type
_entity_poly.pdbx_seq_one_letter_code
_entity_poly.pdbx_strand_id
1 'polypeptide(L)'
;MWDIANGKYKAVVPIVGSPFYVDARDVALAHVRAVECDAAKGQRYLLIGRIYVPGHFVEVMDRHFPELRDNLPPADLCKAGQTSSKHDSTKATREFGIECTSLETMVVDTIRYIPYASCIILKKMISPFRNSLRFQPSERKQEVQTKELNDRLGRGREAG
;
A
#
# COMPACT_ATOMS: atom_id res chain seq x y z
N MET A 1 -0.36 5.91 3.01
CA MET A 1 -0.80 5.70 1.61
C MET A 1 -0.50 4.29 1.12
N TRP A 2 0.77 3.86 0.99
CA TRP A 2 1.13 2.52 0.47
C TRP A 2 0.46 1.36 1.21
N ASP A 3 0.42 1.42 2.54
CA ASP A 3 -0.26 0.40 3.36
C ASP A 3 -1.78 0.27 3.06
N ILE A 4 -2.42 1.34 2.58
CA ILE A 4 -3.82 1.31 2.12
C ILE A 4 -3.90 0.53 0.80
N ALA A 5 -3.05 0.86 -0.18
CA ALA A 5 -3.00 0.18 -1.48
C ALA A 5 -2.70 -1.33 -1.36
N ASN A 6 -1.86 -1.71 -0.40
CA ASN A 6 -1.55 -3.12 -0.10
C ASN A 6 -2.63 -3.86 0.71
N GLY A 7 -3.67 -3.17 1.15
CA GLY A 7 -4.76 -3.77 1.91
C GLY A 7 -4.45 -4.14 3.36
N LYS A 8 -3.47 -3.45 3.98
CA LYS A 8 -3.21 -3.59 5.42
C LYS A 8 -4.36 -3.05 6.28
N TYR A 9 -5.09 -2.05 5.75
CA TYR A 9 -6.09 -1.29 6.51
C TYR A 9 -7.55 -1.59 6.14
N LYS A 10 -7.84 -2.77 5.55
CA LYS A 10 -9.21 -3.14 5.11
C LYS A 10 -10.27 -3.02 6.22
N ALA A 11 -9.92 -3.33 7.46
CA ALA A 11 -10.84 -3.38 8.58
C ALA A 11 -10.81 -2.13 9.48
N VAL A 12 -9.68 -1.42 9.54
CA VAL A 12 -9.49 -0.22 10.38
C VAL A 12 -8.51 0.72 9.71
N VAL A 13 -8.90 1.98 9.57
CA VAL A 13 -8.03 3.06 9.09
C VAL A 13 -7.45 3.79 10.30
N PRO A 14 -6.11 3.96 10.40
CA PRO A 14 -5.50 4.62 11.55
C PRO A 14 -5.86 6.12 11.58
N ILE A 15 -5.98 6.65 12.80
CA ILE A 15 -6.13 8.09 13.01
C ILE A 15 -4.81 8.78 12.65
N VAL A 16 -4.87 9.79 11.79
CA VAL A 16 -3.71 10.55 11.35
C VAL A 16 -3.58 11.81 12.20
N GLY A 17 -2.53 11.91 13.02
CA GLY A 17 -2.30 13.07 13.88
C GLY A 17 -1.86 14.34 13.14
N SER A 18 -1.28 14.21 11.94
CA SER A 18 -0.82 15.34 11.12
C SER A 18 -1.17 15.10 9.65
N PRO A 19 -2.38 15.50 9.22
CA PRO A 19 -2.92 15.17 7.90
C PRO A 19 -2.38 16.05 6.76
N PHE A 20 -1.07 16.27 6.68
CA PHE A 20 -0.44 17.10 5.63
C PHE A 20 0.29 16.22 4.63
N TYR A 21 0.30 16.66 3.37
CA TYR A 21 1.10 16.05 2.33
C TYR A 21 1.88 17.11 1.56
N VAL A 22 2.95 16.67 0.92
CA VAL A 22 3.72 17.41 -0.07
C VAL A 22 4.29 16.40 -1.05
N ASP A 23 4.34 16.75 -2.33
CA ASP A 23 4.96 15.91 -3.34
C ASP A 23 6.49 16.04 -3.25
N ALA A 24 7.22 14.92 -3.39
CA ALA A 24 8.67 14.91 -3.32
C ALA A 24 9.34 15.78 -4.41
N ARG A 25 8.68 15.94 -5.57
CA ARG A 25 9.15 16.80 -6.67
C ARG A 25 9.12 18.27 -6.28
N ASP A 26 8.07 18.70 -5.58
CA ASP A 26 7.93 20.07 -5.09
C ASP A 26 8.98 20.37 -4.01
N VAL A 27 9.25 19.38 -3.15
CA VAL A 27 10.32 19.47 -2.14
C VAL A 27 11.68 19.63 -2.84
N ALA A 28 11.99 18.81 -3.84
CA ALA A 28 13.25 18.92 -4.58
C ALA A 28 13.40 20.28 -5.27
N LEU A 29 12.33 20.76 -5.94
CA LEU A 29 12.30 22.08 -6.58
C LEU A 29 12.52 23.21 -5.57
N ALA A 30 11.91 23.12 -4.38
CA ALA A 30 12.09 24.10 -3.33
C ALA A 30 13.53 24.13 -2.81
N HIS A 31 14.20 22.98 -2.71
CA HIS A 31 15.62 22.93 -2.31
C HIS A 31 16.50 23.66 -3.33
N VAL A 32 16.27 23.45 -4.63
CA VAL A 32 17.01 24.16 -5.69
C VAL A 32 16.75 25.67 -5.61
N ARG A 33 15.48 26.09 -5.54
CA ARG A 33 15.12 27.52 -5.47
C ARG A 33 15.60 28.21 -4.20
N ALA A 34 15.69 27.49 -3.09
CA ALA A 34 16.23 28.02 -1.83
C ALA A 34 17.74 28.35 -1.93
N VAL A 35 18.49 27.65 -2.80
CA VAL A 35 19.91 27.95 -3.05
C VAL A 35 20.05 29.17 -3.96
N GLU A 36 19.16 29.33 -4.93
CA GLU A 36 19.21 30.41 -5.93
C GLU A 36 18.66 31.75 -5.43
N CYS A 37 17.78 31.73 -4.42
CA CYS A 37 17.10 32.92 -3.92
C CYS A 37 17.83 33.52 -2.71
N ASP A 38 18.38 34.73 -2.88
CA ASP A 38 19.06 35.44 -1.79
C ASP A 38 18.13 35.70 -0.58
N ALA A 39 16.84 35.93 -0.81
CA ALA A 39 15.86 36.13 0.26
C ALA A 39 15.64 34.88 1.13
N ALA A 40 16.04 33.69 0.65
CA ALA A 40 15.96 32.43 1.39
C ALA A 40 17.04 32.25 2.45
N LYS A 41 18.08 33.08 2.43
CA LYS A 41 19.19 33.00 3.40
C LYS A 41 18.69 33.19 4.82
N GLY A 42 18.96 32.21 5.69
CA GLY A 42 18.56 32.23 7.09
C GLY A 42 17.05 32.04 7.33
N GLN A 43 16.28 31.68 6.30
CA GLN A 43 14.83 31.50 6.40
C GLN A 43 14.43 30.03 6.53
N ARG A 44 13.24 29.81 7.09
CA ARG A 44 12.54 28.52 7.07
C ARG A 44 11.33 28.62 6.17
N TYR A 45 11.12 27.57 5.38
CA TYR A 45 10.00 27.44 4.45
C TYR A 45 9.18 26.22 4.80
N LEU A 46 7.87 26.40 4.85
CA LEU A 46 6.91 25.33 5.06
C LEU A 46 6.29 24.97 3.71
N LEU A 47 6.42 23.71 3.30
CA LEU A 47 5.80 23.18 2.10
C LEU A 47 4.69 22.24 2.52
N ILE A 48 3.45 22.68 2.30
CA ILE A 48 2.25 21.89 2.56
C ILE A 48 1.35 22.08 1.34
N GLY A 49 0.98 20.96 0.72
CA GLY A 49 -0.02 20.94 -0.34
C GLY A 49 -1.38 21.32 0.20
N ARG A 50 -2.05 20.36 0.86
CA ARG A 50 -3.31 20.59 1.60
C ARG A 50 -3.45 19.59 2.75
N ILE A 51 -4.52 19.76 3.52
CA ILE A 51 -4.98 18.77 4.47
C ILE A 51 -5.63 17.61 3.70
N TYR A 52 -5.36 16.37 4.09
CA TYR A 52 -6.04 15.19 3.55
C TYR A 52 -6.72 14.38 4.66
N VAL A 53 -7.77 13.64 4.31
CA VAL A 53 -8.21 12.51 5.15
C VAL A 53 -7.84 11.21 4.45
N PRO A 54 -7.62 10.11 5.18
CA PRO A 54 -7.33 8.83 4.56
C PRO A 54 -8.30 8.42 3.44
N GLY A 55 -9.57 8.84 3.53
CA GLY A 55 -10.58 8.62 2.50
C GLY A 55 -10.25 9.25 1.15
N HIS A 56 -9.55 10.39 1.11
CA HIS A 56 -9.14 10.98 -0.16
C HIS A 56 -8.18 10.07 -0.93
N PHE A 57 -7.30 9.33 -0.23
CA PHE A 57 -6.43 8.34 -0.88
C PHE A 57 -7.23 7.18 -1.46
N VAL A 58 -8.21 6.69 -0.70
CA VAL A 58 -9.07 5.57 -1.11
C VAL A 58 -9.87 5.94 -2.35
N GLU A 59 -10.45 7.14 -2.37
CA GLU A 59 -11.22 7.64 -3.52
C GLU A 59 -10.35 7.75 -4.78
N VAL A 60 -9.15 8.34 -4.67
CA VAL A 60 -8.22 8.45 -5.80
C VAL A 60 -7.79 7.06 -6.29
N MET A 61 -7.46 6.15 -5.36
CA MET A 61 -7.06 4.78 -5.71
C MET A 61 -8.18 4.01 -6.40
N ASP A 62 -9.40 4.08 -5.89
CA ASP A 62 -10.56 3.38 -6.44
C ASP A 62 -10.94 3.88 -7.84
N ARG A 63 -10.76 5.19 -8.08
CA ARG A 63 -11.03 5.85 -9.36
C ARG A 63 -9.99 5.50 -10.43
N HIS A 64 -8.70 5.51 -10.09
CA HIS A 64 -7.61 5.38 -11.08
C HIS A 64 -7.03 3.97 -11.19
N PHE A 65 -7.22 3.12 -10.18
CA PHE A 65 -6.67 1.76 -10.09
C PHE A 65 -7.74 0.77 -9.58
N PRO A 66 -8.78 0.49 -10.39
CA PRO A 66 -9.88 -0.39 -9.99
C PRO A 66 -9.44 -1.80 -9.56
N GLU A 67 -8.27 -2.26 -10.00
CA GLU A 67 -7.64 -3.52 -9.58
C GLU A 67 -7.27 -3.57 -8.09
N LEU A 68 -7.13 -2.41 -7.45
CA LEU A 68 -6.84 -2.28 -6.03
C LEU A 68 -8.11 -2.32 -5.18
N ARG A 69 -9.32 -2.25 -5.76
CA ARG A 69 -10.60 -2.13 -5.04
C ARG A 69 -10.76 -3.17 -3.93
N ASP A 70 -10.40 -4.44 -4.18
CA ASP A 70 -10.47 -5.50 -3.16
C ASP A 70 -9.56 -5.26 -1.95
N ASN A 71 -8.52 -4.44 -2.11
CA ASN A 71 -7.56 -4.10 -1.07
C ASN A 71 -7.97 -2.85 -0.28
N LEU A 72 -8.80 -1.99 -0.85
CA LEU A 72 -9.15 -0.73 -0.23
C LEU A 72 -10.14 -0.96 0.93
N PRO A 73 -10.02 -0.17 2.02
CA PRO A 73 -11.03 -0.16 3.07
C PRO A 73 -12.37 0.39 2.55
N PRO A 74 -13.50 -0.04 3.16
CA PRO A 74 -14.80 0.58 2.94
C PRO A 74 -14.75 2.10 3.18
N ALA A 75 -15.46 2.86 2.34
CA ALA A 75 -15.50 4.33 2.38
C ALA A 75 -15.93 4.88 3.76
N ASP A 76 -16.80 4.18 4.49
CA ASP A 76 -17.29 4.61 5.79
C ASP A 76 -16.21 4.58 6.89
N LEU A 77 -15.21 3.70 6.77
CA LEU A 77 -14.07 3.66 7.70
C LEU A 77 -13.10 4.84 7.49
N CYS A 78 -13.26 5.59 6.40
CA CYS A 78 -12.30 6.58 5.96
C CYS A 78 -12.67 8.02 6.32
N LYS A 79 -13.81 8.21 7.02
CA LYS A 79 -14.37 9.51 7.39
C LYS A 79 -13.87 10.05 8.74
N ALA A 80 -13.11 9.25 9.51
CA ALA A 80 -12.71 9.59 10.87
C ALA A 80 -11.49 10.53 10.94
N GLY A 81 -11.56 11.52 11.83
CA GLY A 81 -10.38 12.23 12.35
C GLY A 81 -9.95 13.51 11.63
N GLN A 82 -10.88 14.33 11.10
CA GLN A 82 -10.51 15.67 10.64
C GLN A 82 -10.08 16.54 11.83
N THR A 83 -8.78 16.76 11.97
CA THR A 83 -8.23 17.84 12.79
C THR A 83 -7.99 19.03 11.88
N SER A 84 -8.71 20.13 12.11
CA SER A 84 -8.54 21.37 11.35
C SER A 84 -7.38 22.17 11.96
N SER A 85 -6.15 21.82 11.60
CA SER A 85 -4.99 22.64 11.98
C SER A 85 -4.69 23.65 10.88
N LYS A 86 -4.67 24.94 11.25
CA LYS A 86 -4.36 26.02 10.30
C LYS A 86 -2.86 26.04 9.99
N HIS A 87 -2.53 26.14 8.71
CA HIS A 87 -1.16 26.24 8.23
C HIS A 87 -1.08 27.36 7.21
N ASP A 88 0.07 28.03 7.19
CA ASP A 88 0.40 29.03 6.20
C ASP A 88 1.71 28.64 5.49
N SER A 89 1.59 28.21 4.24
CA SER A 89 2.70 27.91 3.32
C SER A 89 2.88 29.00 2.26
N THR A 90 2.16 30.12 2.35
CA THR A 90 2.15 31.17 1.31
C THR A 90 3.51 31.80 1.06
N LYS A 91 4.38 31.80 2.08
CA LYS A 91 5.76 32.28 1.95
C LYS A 91 6.54 31.53 0.87
N ALA A 92 6.43 30.20 0.84
CA ALA A 92 7.12 29.39 -0.15
C ALA A 92 6.55 29.61 -1.56
N THR A 93 5.23 29.74 -1.68
CA THR A 93 4.58 30.08 -2.95
C THR A 93 5.01 31.46 -3.45
N ARG A 94 5.07 32.46 -2.58
CA ARG A 94 5.45 33.84 -2.95
C ARG A 94 6.92 33.95 -3.37
N GLU A 95 7.82 33.34 -2.62
CA GLU A 95 9.26 33.55 -2.81
C GLU A 95 9.88 32.54 -3.77
N PHE A 96 9.33 31.33 -3.84
CA PHE A 96 9.80 30.32 -4.78
C PHE A 96 8.90 30.18 -5.99
N GLY A 97 7.65 30.65 -6.01
CA GLY A 97 6.73 30.41 -7.13
C GLY A 97 6.36 28.92 -7.27
N ILE A 98 6.28 28.20 -6.15
CA ILE A 98 5.91 26.78 -6.13
C ILE A 98 4.44 26.67 -5.72
N GLU A 99 3.64 26.16 -6.64
CA GLU A 99 2.30 25.64 -6.35
C GLU A 99 2.44 24.15 -6.07
N CYS A 100 2.02 23.72 -4.88
CA CYS A 100 2.13 22.31 -4.50
C CYS A 100 1.22 21.45 -5.39
N THR A 101 1.78 20.34 -5.85
CA THR A 101 1.10 19.33 -6.66
C THR A 101 -0.15 18.81 -5.93
N SER A 102 -1.20 18.51 -6.69
CA SER A 102 -2.45 18.01 -6.13
C SER A 102 -2.26 16.62 -5.50
N LEU A 103 -3.10 16.29 -4.50
CA LEU A 103 -3.09 14.98 -3.87
C LEU A 103 -3.31 13.86 -4.91
N GLU A 104 -4.23 14.08 -5.85
CA GLU A 104 -4.56 13.11 -6.90
C GLU A 104 -3.35 12.80 -7.78
N THR A 105 -2.69 13.84 -8.31
CA THR A 105 -1.49 13.68 -9.14
C THR A 105 -0.38 12.96 -8.37
N MET A 106 -0.10 13.38 -7.13
CA MET A 106 0.92 12.76 -6.28
C MET A 106 0.65 11.25 -6.07
N VAL A 107 -0.60 10.89 -5.76
CA VAL A 107 -1.00 9.51 -5.49
C VAL A 107 -0.90 8.65 -6.74
N VAL A 108 -1.45 9.14 -7.87
CA VAL A 108 -1.44 8.42 -9.15
C VAL A 108 -0.02 8.16 -9.62
N ASP A 109 0.83 9.18 -9.59
CA ASP A 109 2.23 9.03 -10.01
C ASP A 109 2.99 8.08 -9.09
N THR A 110 2.77 8.16 -7.78
CA THR A 110 3.44 7.27 -6.82
C THR A 110 3.04 5.81 -7.04
N ILE A 111 1.75 5.52 -7.24
CA ILE A 111 1.29 4.14 -7.45
C ILE A 111 1.80 3.59 -8.78
N ARG A 112 1.77 4.39 -9.85
CA ARG A 112 2.32 3.99 -11.16
C ARG A 112 3.82 3.70 -11.10
N TYR A 113 4.57 4.48 -10.31
CA TYR A 113 6.01 4.30 -10.16
C TYR A 113 6.38 3.03 -9.39
N ILE A 114 5.53 2.53 -8.49
CA ILE A 114 5.83 1.34 -7.70
C ILE A 114 5.57 0.08 -8.56
N PRO A 115 6.63 -0.64 -8.99
CA PRO A 115 6.48 -1.82 -9.85
C PRO A 115 5.70 -2.96 -9.18
N TYR A 116 5.50 -2.91 -7.86
CA TYR A 116 4.77 -3.93 -7.11
C TYR A 116 3.25 -3.93 -7.31
N ALA A 117 2.64 -2.90 -7.90
CA ALA A 117 1.26 -2.99 -8.36
C ALA A 117 1.11 -4.13 -9.40
N SER A 118 2.09 -4.25 -10.31
CA SER A 118 2.18 -5.39 -11.23
C SER A 118 2.40 -6.72 -10.50
N CYS A 119 3.15 -6.76 -9.38
CA CYS A 119 3.33 -7.97 -8.59
C CYS A 119 2.08 -8.40 -7.81
N ILE A 120 1.19 -7.49 -7.40
CA ILE A 120 -0.10 -7.85 -6.80
C ILE A 120 -1.02 -8.42 -7.88
N ILE A 121 -1.04 -7.81 -9.07
CA ILE A 121 -1.73 -8.34 -10.26
C ILE A 121 -1.19 -9.73 -10.60
N LEU A 122 0.14 -9.88 -10.70
CA LEU A 122 0.80 -11.17 -10.95
C LEU A 122 0.53 -12.18 -9.83
N LYS A 123 0.58 -11.79 -8.55
CA LYS A 123 0.24 -12.71 -7.44
C LYS A 123 -1.20 -13.16 -7.50
N LYS A 124 -2.17 -12.29 -7.84
CA LYS A 124 -3.58 -12.68 -8.04
C LYS A 124 -3.76 -13.55 -9.29
N MET A 125 -3.09 -13.24 -10.40
CA MET A 125 -3.12 -14.03 -11.64
C MET A 125 -2.46 -15.41 -11.49
N ILE A 126 -1.34 -15.49 -10.78
CA ILE A 126 -0.56 -16.73 -10.58
C ILE A 126 -1.11 -17.56 -9.42
N SER A 127 -1.87 -16.97 -8.48
CA SER A 127 -2.54 -17.67 -7.36
C SER A 127 -3.33 -18.92 -7.77
N PRO A 128 -4.26 -18.86 -8.76
CA PRO A 128 -4.95 -20.06 -9.23
C PRO A 128 -3.99 -21.08 -9.86
N PHE A 129 -2.94 -20.62 -10.56
CA PHE A 129 -1.93 -21.48 -11.16
C PHE A 129 -1.08 -22.21 -10.09
N ARG A 130 -0.73 -21.53 -8.98
CA ARG A 130 0.03 -22.09 -7.87
C ARG A 130 -0.74 -23.16 -7.10
N ASN A 131 -2.06 -23.05 -7.00
CA ASN A 131 -2.89 -24.10 -6.41
C ASN A 131 -3.07 -25.31 -7.33
N SER A 132 -3.02 -25.13 -8.66
CA SER A 132 -3.08 -26.24 -9.63
C SER A 132 -1.77 -27.07 -9.70
N LEU A 133 -0.64 -26.48 -9.34
CA LEU A 133 0.69 -27.13 -9.32
C LEU A 133 1.01 -27.85 -8.01
N ARG A 134 0.05 -28.01 -7.08
CA ARG A 134 0.23 -28.95 -5.97
C ARG A 134 0.25 -30.35 -6.56
N PHE A 135 1.46 -30.89 -6.72
CA PHE A 135 1.70 -32.29 -7.05
C PHE A 135 0.89 -33.17 -6.08
N GLN A 136 -0.19 -33.78 -6.58
CA GLN A 136 -0.95 -34.78 -5.84
C GLN A 136 0.05 -35.89 -5.48
N PRO A 137 0.33 -36.16 -4.19
CA PRO A 137 1.22 -37.25 -3.83
C PRO A 137 0.63 -38.53 -4.41
N SER A 138 1.37 -39.23 -5.28
CA SER A 138 0.88 -40.45 -5.91
C SER A 138 0.40 -41.43 -4.85
N GLU A 139 -0.87 -41.83 -4.92
CA GLU A 139 -1.60 -42.70 -3.98
C GLU A 139 -0.84 -44.00 -3.64
N ARG A 140 0.06 -44.42 -4.53
CA ARG A 140 1.01 -45.53 -4.37
C ARG A 140 1.82 -45.52 -3.07
N LYS A 141 2.13 -44.35 -2.48
CA LYS A 141 2.91 -44.31 -1.22
C LYS A 141 2.07 -44.62 0.02
N GLN A 142 0.79 -44.26 0.02
CA GLN A 142 -0.10 -44.54 1.16
C GLN A 142 -0.51 -46.02 1.19
N GLU A 143 -0.67 -46.63 0.03
CA GLU A 143 -1.07 -48.04 -0.10
C GLU A 143 0.06 -49.02 0.30
N VAL A 144 1.32 -48.69 -0.01
CA VAL A 144 2.49 -49.48 0.44
C VAL A 144 2.64 -49.40 1.96
N GLN A 145 2.44 -48.21 2.54
CA GLN A 145 2.60 -47.99 3.97
C GLN A 145 1.47 -48.63 4.80
N THR A 146 0.26 -48.73 4.25
CA THR A 146 -0.86 -49.48 4.87
C THR A 146 -0.71 -50.99 4.73
N LYS A 147 -0.14 -51.49 3.62
CA LYS A 147 0.21 -52.91 3.47
C LYS A 147 1.29 -53.35 4.46
N GLU A 148 2.36 -52.56 4.61
CA GLU A 148 3.42 -52.86 5.56
C GLU A 148 2.95 -52.80 7.03
N LEU A 149 2.01 -51.89 7.35
CA LEU A 149 1.43 -51.83 8.69
C LEU A 149 0.54 -53.04 8.99
N ASN A 150 -0.26 -53.48 8.03
CA ASN A 150 -1.15 -54.65 8.17
C ASN A 150 -0.38 -55.97 8.22
N ASP A 151 0.73 -56.12 7.47
CA ASP A 151 1.61 -57.30 7.54
C ASP A 151 2.41 -57.40 8.84
N ARG A 152 2.57 -56.29 9.57
CA ARG A 152 3.17 -56.27 10.92
C ARG A 152 2.15 -56.59 12.01
N LEU A 153 0.90 -56.16 11.84
CA LEU A 153 -0.20 -56.45 12.78
C LEU A 153 -0.74 -57.88 12.64
N GLY A 154 -0.70 -58.47 11.44
CA GLY A 154 -1.11 -59.86 11.20
C GLY A 154 -0.16 -60.90 11.83
N ARG A 155 1.14 -60.59 11.94
CA ARG A 155 2.14 -61.49 12.56
C ARG A 155 2.10 -61.52 14.10
N GLY A 156 1.31 -60.66 14.74
CA GLY A 156 1.15 -60.61 16.20
C GLY A 156 -0.05 -61.39 16.75
N ARG A 157 -0.83 -62.09 15.91
CA ARG A 157 -2.05 -62.82 16.34
C ARG A 157 -1.93 -64.34 16.35
N GLU A 158 -0.78 -64.92 15.98
CA GLU A 158 -0.57 -66.38 15.99
C GLU A 158 0.42 -66.89 17.05
N ALA A 159 0.77 -66.09 18.05
CA ALA A 159 1.59 -66.55 19.17
C ALA A 159 0.93 -66.21 20.52
N GLY A 160 0.29 -67.23 21.11
CA GLY A 160 0.18 -67.45 22.56
C GLY A 160 -0.73 -66.53 23.34
#